data_AF-A0A9E5SBK8-F1
#
_entry.id   AF-A0A9E5SBK8-F1
#
_cell.length_a   1.000
_cell.length_b   1.000
_cell.length_c   1.000
_cell.angle_alpha   90.00
_cell.angle_beta   90.00
_cell.angle_gamma   90.00
#
_symmetry.space_group_name_H-M   'P 1'
#
loop_
_entity.id
_entity.type
_entity.pdbx_description
1 polymer ?
#
loop_
_entity_poly.entity_id
_entity_poly.type
_entity_poly.pdbx_seq_one_letter_code
_entity_poly.pdbx_strand_id
1 'polypeptide(L)' 'MSCPSLRQRYDEEKKKGALTFSTVSEIYQDVEGSVAAHKAELEQLMKNNGNPQQIEHLQGHIVEGEGLLAEIERLRFH' A
#
# COMPACT_ATOMS: atom_id res chain seq x y z
N MET A 1 1.01 3.13 9.33
CA MET A 1 1.05 1.65 9.29
C MET A 1 1.86 1.24 8.07
N SER A 2 2.51 0.07 8.07
CA SER A 2 3.24 -0.42 6.89
C SER A 2 2.29 -1.14 5.92
N CYS A 3 2.59 -1.16 4.62
CA CYS A 3 1.79 -1.85 3.60
C CYS A 3 1.44 -3.31 3.98
N PRO A 4 2.35 -4.12 4.57
CA PRO A 4 2.03 -5.48 5.01
C PRO A 4 0.97 -5.56 6.10
N SER A 5 0.97 -4.62 7.07
CA SER A 5 -0.05 -4.58 8.12
C SER A 5 -1.44 -4.21 7.58
N LEU A 6 -1.49 -3.33 6.57
CA LEU A 6 -2.73 -2.95 5.90
C LEU A 6 -3.27 -4.11 5.05
N ARG A 7 -2.38 -4.85 4.39
CA ARG A 7 -2.72 -6.08 3.67
C ARG A 7 -3.33 -7.13 4.58
N GLN A 8 -2.70 -7.38 5.73
CA GLN A 8 -3.23 -8.33 6.71
C GLN A 8 -4.62 -7.91 7.22
N ARG A 9 -4.80 -6.63 7.56
CA ARG A 9 -6.12 -6.09 7.97
C ARG A 9 -7.17 -6.30 6.89
N TYR A 10 -6.84 -6.00 5.63
CA TYR A 10 -7.74 -6.23 4.51
C TYR A 10 -8.13 -7.70 4.33
N ASP A 11 -7.16 -8.63 4.39
CA ASP A 11 -7.42 -10.06 4.23
C ASP A 11 -8.28 -10.63 5.37
N GLU A 12 -8.09 -10.13 6.60
CA GLU A 12 -8.92 -10.49 7.75
C GLU A 12 -10.37 -10.01 7.59
N GLU A 13 -10.57 -8.76 7.19
CA GLU A 13 -11.90 -8.20 6.97
C GLU A 13 -12.62 -8.88 5.79
N LYS A 14 -11.85 -9.25 4.74
CA LYS A 14 -12.35 -10.05 3.61
C LYS A 14 -12.84 -11.43 4.05
N LYS A 15 -12.07 -12.14 4.88
CA LYS A 15 -12.45 -13.46 5.41
C LYS A 15 -13.68 -13.41 6.31
N LYS A 16 -13.86 -12.33 7.07
CA LYS A 16 -15.01 -12.13 7.96
C LYS A 16 -16.30 -11.74 7.22
N GLY A 17 -16.22 -11.46 5.91
CA GLY A 17 -17.35 -10.90 5.16
C GLY A 17 -17.72 -9.48 5.59
N ALA A 18 -16.79 -8.77 6.25
CA ALA A 18 -17.00 -7.46 6.87
C ALA A 18 -16.32 -6.32 6.08
N LEU A 19 -16.02 -6.55 4.79
CA LEU A 19 -15.59 -5.51 3.85
C LEU A 19 -16.75 -4.53 3.60
N THR A 20 -17.02 -3.68 4.56
CA THR A 20 -17.90 -2.54 4.37
C THR A 20 -17.20 -1.51 3.49
N PHE A 21 -17.98 -0.73 2.75
CA PHE A 21 -17.44 0.38 1.97
C PHE A 21 -16.58 1.34 2.80
N SER A 22 -16.96 1.57 4.07
CA SER A 22 -16.19 2.41 5.01
C SER A 22 -14.82 1.80 5.31
N THR A 23 -14.80 0.52 5.70
CA THR A 23 -13.56 -0.21 6.01
C THR A 23 -12.61 -0.23 4.82
N VAL A 24 -13.15 -0.49 3.63
CA VAL A 24 -12.38 -0.52 2.38
C VAL A 24 -11.83 0.86 2.03
N SER A 25 -12.61 1.92 2.22
CA SER A 25 -12.19 3.29 1.95
C SER A 25 -11.09 3.76 2.91
N GLU A 26 -11.18 3.41 4.20
CA GLU A 26 -10.11 3.67 5.17
C GLU A 26 -8.81 2.97 4.79
N ILE A 27 -8.88 1.66 4.49
CA ILE A 27 -7.70 0.89 4.07
C ILE A 27 -7.11 1.46 2.78
N TYR A 28 -7.95 1.85 1.82
CA TYR A 28 -7.49 2.48 0.59
C TYR A 28 -6.70 3.77 0.88
N GLN A 29 -7.24 4.67 1.70
CA GLN A 29 -6.58 5.95 2.04
C GLN A 29 -5.26 5.72 2.79
N ASP A 30 -5.23 4.77 3.72
CA ASP A 30 -4.02 4.41 4.46
C ASP A 30 -2.92 3.87 3.53
N VAL A 31 -3.29 3.00 2.57
CA VAL A 31 -2.35 2.43 1.60
C VAL A 31 -1.88 3.48 0.61
N GLU A 32 -2.78 4.33 0.10
CA GLU A 32 -2.44 5.42 -0.81
C GLU A 32 -1.44 6.41 -0.18
N GLY A 33 -1.69 6.81 1.07
CA GLY A 33 -0.78 7.67 1.83
C GLY A 33 0.59 7.02 2.06
N SER A 34 0.62 5.73 2.40
CA SER A 34 1.86 4.97 2.58
C SER A 34 2.67 4.86 1.27
N VAL A 35 2.01 4.54 0.16
CA VAL A 35 2.65 4.48 -1.17
C VAL A 35 3.20 5.84 -1.60
N ALA A 36 2.44 6.92 -1.38
CA ALA A 36 2.89 8.27 -1.69
C ALA A 36 4.15 8.65 -0.88
N ALA A 37 4.19 8.32 0.42
CA ALA A 37 5.35 8.56 1.27
C ALA A 37 6.59 7.77 0.79
N HIS A 38 6.44 6.47 0.49
CA HIS A 38 7.54 5.66 -0.01
C HIS A 38 8.06 6.13 -1.38
N LYS A 39 7.18 6.60 -2.28
CA LYS A 39 7.58 7.19 -3.56
C LYS A 39 8.41 8.46 -3.37
N ALA A 40 8.00 9.33 -2.45
CA ALA A 40 8.76 10.54 -2.13
C ALA A 40 10.13 10.20 -1.53
N GLU A 41 10.20 9.22 -0.64
CA GLU A 41 11.47 8.75 -0.06
C GLU A 41 12.39 8.12 -1.12
N LEU A 42 11.83 7.29 -2.01
CA LEU A 42 12.56 6.69 -3.11
C LEU A 42 13.16 7.75 -4.04
N GLU A 43 12.38 8.79 -4.38
CA GLU A 43 12.86 9.89 -5.21
C GLU A 43 14.04 10.63 -4.56
N GLN A 44 13.97 10.86 -3.23
CA GLN A 44 15.07 11.47 -2.48
C GLN A 44 16.31 10.58 -2.46
N LEU A 45 16.15 9.27 -2.23
CA LEU A 45 17.26 8.32 -2.25
C LEU A 45 17.91 8.23 -3.64
N MET A 46 17.13 8.20 -4.70
CA MET A 46 17.66 8.17 -6.07
C MET A 46 18.43 9.45 -6.41
N LYS A 47 17.94 10.62 -6.00
CA LYS A 47 18.63 11.91 -6.20
C LYS A 47 19.97 11.99 -5.47
N ASN A 48 20.08 11.32 -4.32
CA ASN A 48 21.26 11.39 -3.46
C ASN A 48 22.24 10.22 -3.65
N ASN A 49 22.06 9.38 -4.68
CA ASN A 49 22.79 8.11 -4.85
C ASN A 49 22.76 7.25 -3.57
N GLY A 50 21.58 7.17 -2.96
CA GLY A 50 21.31 6.42 -1.73
C GLY A 50 21.56 4.93 -1.88
N ASN A 51 21.51 4.22 -0.75
CA ASN A 51 21.84 2.79 -0.72
C ASN A 51 20.91 1.97 -1.65
N PRO A 52 21.46 1.18 -2.60
CA PRO A 52 20.68 0.31 -3.49
C PRO A 52 19.74 -0.64 -2.76
N GLN A 53 20.11 -1.15 -1.57
CA GLN A 53 19.29 -2.05 -0.78
C GLN A 53 18.06 -1.32 -0.19
N GLN A 54 18.20 -0.05 0.18
CA GLN A 54 17.07 0.76 0.64
C GLN A 54 16.14 1.11 -0.51
N ILE A 55 16.70 1.40 -1.68
CA ILE A 55 15.94 1.63 -2.92
C ILE A 55 15.12 0.39 -3.29
N GLU A 56 15.75 -0.79 -3.30
CA GLU A 56 15.06 -2.06 -3.58
C GLU A 56 13.96 -2.34 -2.56
N HIS A 57 14.23 -2.09 -1.27
CA HIS A 57 13.25 -2.28 -0.21
C HIS A 57 12.02 -1.38 -0.38
N LEU A 58 12.22 -0.09 -0.68
CA LEU A 58 11.12 0.85 -0.93
C LEU A 58 10.32 0.49 -2.19
N GLN A 59 11.01 0.07 -3.25
CA GLN A 59 10.35 -0.41 -4.47
C GLN A 59 9.45 -1.61 -4.17
N GLY A 60 9.90 -2.55 -3.33
CA GLY A 60 9.07 -3.67 -2.86
C GLY A 60 7.78 -3.19 -2.18
N HIS A 61 7.89 -2.27 -1.20
CA HIS A 61 6.71 -1.72 -0.51
C HIS A 61 5.76 -0.95 -1.42
N ILE A 62 6.28 -0.26 -2.43
CA ILE A 62 5.48 0.45 -3.42
C ILE A 62 4.69 -0.55 -4.26
N VAL A 63 5.35 -1.60 -4.80
CA VAL A 63 4.70 -2.63 -5.62
C VAL A 63 3.62 -3.37 -4.84
N GLU A 64 3.89 -3.73 -3.58
CA GLU A 64 2.89 -4.36 -2.71
C GLU A 64 1.68 -3.45 -2.45
N GLY A 65 1.93 -2.17 -2.16
CA GLY A 65 0.88 -1.19 -1.91
C GLY A 65 0.02 -0.92 -3.16
N GLU A 66 0.64 -0.72 -4.32
CA GLU A 66 -0.06 -0.54 -5.59
C GLU A 66 -0.90 -1.77 -5.97
N GLY A 67 -0.39 -2.97 -5.70
CA GLY A 67 -1.14 -4.22 -5.89
C GLY A 67 -2.40 -4.28 -5.02
N LEU A 68 -2.32 -3.83 -3.77
CA LEU A 68 -3.46 -3.78 -2.87
C LEU A 68 -4.48 -2.70 -3.30
N LEU A 69 -4.03 -1.52 -3.73
CA LEU A 69 -4.91 -0.48 -4.26
C LEU A 69 -5.70 -1.00 -5.48
N ALA A 70 -5.02 -1.64 -6.43
CA ALA A 70 -5.67 -2.22 -7.60
C ALA A 70 -6.69 -3.32 -7.24
N GLU A 71 -6.42 -4.11 -6.19
CA GLU A 71 -7.38 -5.11 -5.70
C GLU A 71 -8.63 -4.44 -5.10
N ILE A 72 -8.44 -3.39 -4.29
CA ILE A 72 -9.52 -2.63 -3.67
C ILE A 72 -10.38 -1.92 -4.72
N GLU A 73 -9.75 -1.30 -5.73
CA GLU A 73 -10.47 -0.63 -6.82
C GLU A 73 -11.38 -1.61 -7.56
N ARG A 74 -10.89 -2.82 -7.87
CA ARG A 74 -11.71 -3.85 -8.52
C ARG A 74 -12.92 -4.27 -7.70
N LEU A 75 -12.82 -4.28 -6.37
CA LEU A 75 -13.97 -4.56 -5.49
C LEU A 75 -14.97 -3.41 -5.45
N ARG A 76 -14.52 -2.16 -5.61
CA ARG A 76 -15.37 -0.97 -5.52
C ARG A 76 -16.13 -0.68 -6.82
N PHE A 77 -15.67 -1.22 -7.95
CA PHE A 77 -16.26 -1.02 -9.28
C PHE A 77 -17.05 -2.23 -9.83
N HIS A 78 -17.38 -3.20 -8.97
CA HIS A 78 -18.34 -4.29 -9.26
C HIS A 78 -19.61 -4.13 -8.45
#